data_AF-A0A202E642-F1
#
_entry.id   AF-A0A202E642-F1
#
_cell.length_a   1.000
_cell.length_b   1.000
_cell.length_c   1.000
_cell.angle_alpha   90.00
_cell.angle_beta   90.00
_cell.angle_gamma   90.00
#
_symmetry.space_group_name_H-M   'P 1'
#
loop_
_entity.id
_entity.type
_entity.pdbx_description
1 polymer ?
#
loop_
_entity_poly.entity_id
_entity_poly.type
_entity_poly.pdbx_seq_one_letter_code
_entity_poly.pdbx_strand_id
1 'polypeptide(L)' 'MPYRFVCSDDHCAFLVHSSSTDEVERLVRAHVRMAHGGRIDPADLERGIEHIEPA' A
#
# COMPACT_ATOMS: atom_id res chain seq x y z
N MET A 1 -0.74 -16.11 -1.44
CA MET A 1 -1.23 -15.48 -0.19
C MET A 1 -1.41 -14.00 -0.49
N PRO A 2 -2.57 -13.42 -0.16
CA PRO A 2 -2.85 -12.02 -0.49
C PRO A 2 -2.06 -11.02 0.37
N TYR A 3 -1.69 -9.90 -0.23
CA TYR A 3 -1.10 -8.71 0.37
C TYR A 3 -2.13 -7.60 0.42
N ARG A 4 -2.12 -6.82 1.50
CA ARG A 4 -2.99 -5.66 1.70
C ARG A 4 -2.16 -4.45 2.10
N PHE A 5 -2.58 -3.28 1.66
CA PHE A 5 -2.10 -2.01 2.19
C PHE A 5 -3.28 -1.10 2.50
N VAL A 6 -3.18 -0.35 3.60
CA VAL A 6 -4.14 0.68 4.01
C VAL A 6 -3.39 1.98 4.21
N CYS A 7 -3.80 3.03 3.51
CA CYS A 7 -3.18 4.34 3.65
C CYS A 7 -3.48 4.90 5.05
N SER A 8 -2.44 5.38 5.73
CA SER A 8 -2.54 5.92 7.09
C SER A 8 -2.72 7.44 7.14
N ASP A 9 -2.70 8.12 5.98
CA ASP A 9 -2.87 9.57 5.90
C ASP A 9 -4.30 9.99 6.27
N ASP A 10 -4.40 11.08 7.03
CA ASP A 10 -5.67 11.63 7.50
C ASP A 10 -6.61 11.92 6.30
N HIS A 11 -7.86 11.42 6.41
CA HIS A 11 -8.91 11.52 5.39
C HIS A 11 -8.65 10.75 4.08
N CYS A 12 -7.69 9.83 4.04
CA CYS A 12 -7.47 8.95 2.90
C CYS A 12 -8.12 7.58 3.08
N ALA A 13 -9.10 7.24 2.25
CA ALA A 13 -9.78 5.94 2.28
C ALA A 13 -9.14 4.89 1.33
N PHE A 14 -7.88 5.11 0.91
CA PHE A 14 -7.22 4.23 -0.03
C PHE A 14 -6.85 2.89 0.62
N LEU A 15 -7.33 1.81 0.02
CA LEU A 15 -7.04 0.43 0.39
C LEU A 15 -6.80 -0.36 -0.88
N VAL A 16 -5.75 -1.18 -0.87
CA VAL A 16 -5.45 -2.09 -1.97
C VAL A 16 -5.22 -3.50 -1.43
N HIS A 17 -5.69 -4.49 -2.18
CA HIS A 17 -5.55 -5.91 -1.88
C HIS A 17 -5.21 -6.65 -3.17
N SER A 18 -4.10 -7.38 -3.20
CA SER A 18 -3.66 -8.17 -4.36
C SER A 18 -2.91 -9.42 -3.92
N SER A 19 -2.86 -10.45 -4.78
CA SER A 19 -2.01 -11.62 -4.58
C SER A 19 -0.52 -11.37 -4.88
N SER A 20 -0.16 -10.18 -5.39
CA SER A 20 1.21 -9.78 -5.74
C SER A 20 1.66 -8.56 -4.94
N THR A 21 2.78 -8.67 -4.24
CA THR A 21 3.42 -7.56 -3.52
C THR A 21 3.83 -6.44 -4.47
N ASP A 22 4.43 -6.79 -5.62
CA ASP A 22 4.86 -5.81 -6.63
C ASP A 22 3.70 -4.94 -7.14
N GLU A 23 2.52 -5.54 -7.28
CA GLU A 23 1.32 -4.82 -7.67
C GLU A 23 0.85 -3.86 -6.57
N VAL A 24 0.81 -4.32 -5.32
CA VAL A 24 0.50 -3.48 -4.16
C VAL A 24 1.47 -2.30 -4.10
N GLU A 25 2.77 -2.54 -4.17
CA GLU A 25 3.79 -1.51 -4.14
C GLU A 25 3.61 -0.46 -5.24
N ARG A 26 3.40 -0.92 -6.48
CA ARG A 26 3.21 -0.01 -7.63
C ARG A 26 1.99 0.88 -7.43
N LEU A 27 0.89 0.32 -6.95
CA LEU A 27 -0.36 1.04 -6.71
C LEU A 27 -0.21 2.03 -5.55
N VAL A 28 0.45 1.66 -4.45
CA VAL A 28 0.69 2.56 -3.32
C VAL A 28 1.60 3.72 -3.71
N ARG A 29 2.71 3.46 -4.41
CA ARG A 29 3.61 4.53 -4.87
C ARG A 29 2.90 5.51 -5.80
N ALA A 30 2.07 5.01 -6.72
CA ALA A 30 1.26 5.84 -7.60
C ALA A 30 0.25 6.66 -6.80
N HIS A 31 -0.44 6.03 -5.85
CA HIS A 31 -1.40 6.67 -4.97
C HIS A 31 -0.76 7.82 -4.17
N VAL A 32 0.35 7.59 -3.46
CA VAL A 32 1.03 8.63 -2.67
C VAL A 32 1.48 9.80 -3.54
N ARG A 33 1.99 9.52 -4.75
CA ARG A 33 2.39 10.56 -5.69
C ARG A 33 1.20 11.40 -6.17
N MET A 34 0.06 10.77 -6.47
CA MET A 34 -1.08 11.43 -7.10
C MET A 34 -2.04 12.08 -6.09
N ALA A 35 -2.27 11.44 -4.95
CA ALA A 35 -3.23 11.87 -3.94
C ALA A 35 -2.59 12.74 -2.86
N HIS A 36 -1.34 12.45 -2.48
CA HIS A 36 -0.64 13.14 -1.39
C HIS A 36 0.48 14.07 -1.89
N GLY A 37 0.77 14.06 -3.21
CA GLY A 37 1.87 14.84 -3.80
C GLY A 37 3.26 14.45 -3.26
N GLY A 38 3.33 13.32 -2.54
CA GLY A 38 4.49 12.91 -1.78
C GLY A 38 5.26 11.77 -2.43
N ARG A 39 6.23 11.25 -1.67
CA ARG A 39 6.91 9.99 -1.95
C ARG A 39 6.87 9.16 -0.67
N ILE A 40 6.57 7.89 -0.80
CA ILE A 40 6.68 6.92 0.29
C ILE A 40 8.07 6.30 0.28
N ASP A 41 8.71 6.23 1.44
CA ASP A 41 9.98 5.53 1.60
C ASP A 41 9.76 4.01 1.41
N PRO A 42 10.67 3.29 0.75
CA PRO A 42 10.56 1.84 0.62
C PRO A 42 10.35 1.11 1.97
N ALA A 43 11.03 1.53 3.04
CA ALA A 43 10.90 0.88 4.34
C ALA A 43 9.51 1.12 4.97
N ASP A 44 8.93 2.32 4.77
CA ASP A 44 7.57 2.62 5.23
C ASP A 44 6.53 1.86 4.42
N LEU A 45 6.74 1.71 3.10
CA LEU A 45 5.89 0.93 2.22
C LEU A 45 5.86 -0.55 2.63
N GLU A 46 7.04 -1.17 2.77
CA GLU A 46 7.17 -2.57 3.18
C GLU A 46 6.52 -2.82 4.54
N ARG A 47 6.71 -1.91 5.50
CA ARG A 47 6.10 -1.99 6.83
C ARG A 47 4.58 -1.83 6.81
N GLY A 48 4.04 -1.07 5.86
CA GLY A 48 2.60 -0.87 5.69
C GLY A 48 1.90 -1.98 4.90
N ILE A 49 2.64 -2.85 4.21
CA ILE A 49 2.08 -3.99 3.50
C ILE A 49 1.88 -5.15 4.47
N GLU A 50 0.62 -5.50 4.70
CA GLU A 50 0.23 -6.65 5.50
C GLU A 50 0.13 -7.90 4.62
N HIS A 51 0.75 -8.99 5.06
CA HIS A 51 0.59 -10.31 4.45
C HIS A 51 -0.59 -11.03 5.11
N ILE A 52 -1.62 -11.34 4.32
CA ILE A 52 -2.82 -12.00 4.80
C ILE A 52 -2.70 -13.49 4.47
N GLU A 53 -2.55 -14.31 5.51
CA GLU A 53 -2.62 -15.76 5.36
C GLU A 53 -4.09 -16.19 5.28
N PRO A 54 -4.47 -17.05 4.31
CA PRO A 54 -5.78 -17.68 4.32
C PRO A 54 -5.84 -18.68 5.49
N ALA A 55 -6.89 -18.57 6.31
CA ALA A 55 -7.20 -19.46 7.43
C ALA A 55 -7.64 -20.87 6.99
#